data_AF-A0A316ESF7-F1
#
_entry.id   AF-A0A316ESF7-F1
#
_cell.length_a   1.000
_cell.length_b   1.000
_cell.length_c   1.000
_cell.angle_alpha   90.00
_cell.angle_beta   90.00
_cell.angle_gamma   90.00
#
_symmetry.space_group_name_H-M   'P 1'
#
loop_
_entity.id
_entity.type
_entity.pdbx_description
1 polymer ?
#
loop_
_entity_poly.entity_id
_entity_poly.type
_entity_poly.pdbx_seq_one_letter_code
_entity_poly.pdbx_strand_id
1 'polypeptide(L)'
;MPPLSIPQTGLDWNWAYLVLGRALYVACEFEGQCRSLAFILKLNEPQPGGRSDDAFFEALTKLVNKYRLNDFNTLIAGRAKLAEDYVDMLDAAREARNYVAHEAAEELDRLAKLTGGFDQWREIMASKLRDIGLGRLIVAILLSRNSAEETPLREDINAYRETIESWALSRSA
;
A
#
# COMPACT_ATOMS: atom_id res chain seq x y z
N MET A 1 24.43 18.34 -15.63
CA MET A 1 23.38 18.03 -14.64
C MET A 1 22.34 19.15 -14.75
N PRO A 2 21.08 18.84 -15.10
CA PRO A 2 20.06 19.88 -15.12
C PRO A 2 19.94 20.52 -13.72
N PRO A 3 19.69 21.83 -13.62
CA PRO A 3 19.51 22.48 -12.33
C PRO A 3 18.34 21.82 -11.58
N LEU A 4 18.50 21.64 -10.27
CA LEU A 4 17.42 21.21 -9.39
C LEU A 4 16.29 22.24 -9.49
N SER A 5 15.12 21.84 -9.97
CA SER A 5 13.95 22.71 -10.04
C SER A 5 13.43 22.97 -8.63
N ILE A 6 13.19 24.25 -8.31
CA ILE A 6 12.47 24.63 -7.11
C ILE A 6 11.02 24.13 -7.24
N PRO A 7 10.43 23.50 -6.21
CA PRO A 7 9.03 23.08 -6.24
C PRO A 7 8.10 24.24 -6.57
N GLN A 8 7.02 23.96 -7.31
CA GLN A 8 6.02 24.97 -7.62
C GLN A 8 5.30 25.42 -6.36
N THR A 9 4.95 26.71 -6.29
CA THR A 9 4.26 27.29 -5.14
C THR A 9 2.88 27.79 -5.55
N GLY A 10 1.91 27.66 -4.66
CA GLY A 10 0.51 28.02 -4.91
C GLY A 10 -0.42 27.21 -4.02
N LEU A 11 -1.66 27.69 -3.83
CA LEU A 11 -2.62 27.01 -2.95
C LEU A 11 -2.88 25.56 -3.38
N ASP A 12 -3.13 25.35 -4.68
CA ASP A 12 -3.40 24.02 -5.23
C ASP A 12 -2.16 23.12 -5.25
N TRP A 13 -0.97 23.68 -5.50
CA TRP A 13 0.30 22.96 -5.43
C TRP A 13 0.64 22.51 -4.01
N ASN A 14 0.50 23.40 -3.02
CA ASN A 14 0.74 23.08 -1.62
C ASN A 14 -0.24 22.00 -1.13
N TRP A 15 -1.51 22.09 -1.54
CA TRP A 15 -2.48 21.05 -1.26
C TRP A 15 -2.11 19.72 -1.94
N ALA A 16 -1.70 19.73 -3.21
CA ALA A 16 -1.31 18.51 -3.92
C ALA A 16 -0.08 17.84 -3.28
N TYR A 17 0.91 18.61 -2.84
CA TYR A 17 2.06 18.08 -2.08
C TYR A 17 1.65 17.46 -0.75
N LEU A 18 0.69 18.07 -0.05
CA LEU A 18 0.13 17.48 1.17
C LEU A 18 -0.57 16.15 0.90
N VAL A 19 -1.40 16.09 -0.16
CA VAL A 19 -2.06 14.85 -0.60
C VAL A 19 -1.04 13.78 -0.95
N LEU A 20 0.01 14.11 -1.71
CA LEU A 20 1.10 13.19 -2.03
C LEU A 20 1.78 12.65 -0.77
N GLY A 21 2.10 13.51 0.20
CA GLY A 21 2.70 13.09 1.46
C GLY A 21 1.81 12.12 2.25
N ARG A 22 0.51 12.42 2.36
CA ARG A 22 -0.46 11.55 3.05
C ARG A 22 -0.67 10.24 2.31
N ALA A 23 -0.76 10.28 0.99
CA ALA A 23 -0.91 9.08 0.17
C ALA A 23 0.32 8.18 0.26
N LEU A 24 1.53 8.77 0.23
CA LEU A 24 2.77 8.04 0.40
C LEU A 24 2.84 7.37 1.78
N TYR A 25 2.41 8.05 2.84
CA TYR A 25 2.31 7.46 4.17
C TYR A 25 1.41 6.20 4.18
N VAL A 26 0.20 6.30 3.62
CA VAL A 26 -0.75 5.17 3.52
C VAL A 26 -0.16 4.02 2.69
N ALA A 27 0.51 4.35 1.60
CA ALA A 27 1.15 3.39 0.70
C ALA A 27 2.31 2.64 1.38
N CYS A 28 3.14 3.33 2.16
CA CYS A 28 4.21 2.75 2.97
C CYS A 28 3.66 1.84 4.08
N GLU A 29 2.60 2.26 4.77
CA GLU A 29 1.93 1.45 5.79
C GLU A 29 1.39 0.13 5.21
N PHE A 30 0.73 0.20 4.05
CA PHE A 30 0.25 -0.99 3.33
C PHE A 30 1.39 -1.96 3.01
N GLU A 31 2.50 -1.46 2.47
CA GLU A 31 3.68 -2.29 2.17
C GLU A 31 4.26 -2.93 3.44
N GLY A 32 4.35 -2.17 4.53
CA GLY A 32 4.78 -2.67 5.83
C GLY A 32 3.89 -3.81 6.32
N GLN A 33 2.57 -3.65 6.23
CA GLN A 33 1.61 -4.69 6.60
C GLN A 33 1.76 -5.95 5.72
N CYS A 34 1.93 -5.80 4.41
CA CYS A 34 2.18 -6.93 3.50
C CYS A 34 3.45 -7.70 3.87
N ARG A 35 4.53 -6.98 4.19
CA ARG A 35 5.80 -7.58 4.64
C ARG A 35 5.61 -8.35 5.95
N SER A 36 4.90 -7.78 6.93
CA SER A 36 4.60 -8.44 8.21
C SER A 36 3.76 -9.71 8.02
N LEU A 37 2.73 -9.66 7.17
CA LEU A 37 1.88 -10.82 6.89
C LEU A 37 2.67 -11.93 6.19
N ALA A 38 3.46 -11.58 5.17
CA ALA A 38 4.31 -12.54 4.49
C ALA A 38 5.32 -13.20 5.45
N PHE A 39 5.84 -12.46 6.42
CA PHE A 39 6.68 -13.00 7.47
C PHE A 39 5.95 -14.02 8.35
N ILE A 40 4.77 -13.68 8.85
CA ILE A 40 3.97 -14.58 9.68
C ILE A 40 3.61 -15.86 8.91
N LEU A 41 3.17 -15.72 7.65
CA LEU A 41 2.83 -16.87 6.81
C LEU A 41 4.02 -17.80 6.56
N LYS A 42 5.25 -17.26 6.48
CA LYS A 42 6.47 -18.06 6.36
C LYS A 42 6.92 -18.71 7.66
N LEU A 43 6.77 -18.04 8.80
CA LEU A 43 7.05 -18.66 10.11
C LEU A 43 6.15 -19.87 10.37
N ASN A 44 4.90 -19.80 9.91
CA ASN A 44 3.94 -20.89 10.00
C ASN A 44 4.16 -22.00 8.96
N GLU A 45 5.19 -21.94 8.12
CA GLU A 45 5.57 -23.06 7.24
C GLU A 45 6.14 -24.21 8.08
N PRO A 46 5.68 -25.46 7.86
CA PRO A 46 6.35 -26.64 8.40
C PRO A 46 7.81 -26.61 7.98
N GLN A 47 8.71 -26.33 8.92
CA GLN A 47 10.13 -26.33 8.63
C GLN A 47 10.55 -27.79 8.36
N PRO A 48 11.24 -28.08 7.25
CA PRO A 48 11.80 -29.41 7.07
C PRO A 48 12.71 -29.68 8.27
N GLY A 49 12.49 -30.82 8.94
CA GLY A 49 13.21 -31.16 10.16
C GLY A 49 14.72 -31.07 9.98
N GLY A 50 15.41 -30.42 10.92
CA GLY A 50 16.88 -30.32 10.94
C GLY A 50 17.50 -29.03 10.37
N ARG A 51 16.75 -27.93 10.23
CA ARG A 51 17.38 -26.62 9.94
C ARG A 51 18.14 -26.10 11.16
N SER A 52 19.39 -25.67 10.96
CA SER A 52 20.15 -24.92 11.96
C SER A 52 19.61 -23.49 12.08
N ASP A 53 19.87 -22.84 13.22
CA ASP A 53 19.50 -21.44 13.45
C ASP A 53 20.06 -20.52 12.36
N ASP A 54 21.25 -20.80 11.82
CA ASP A 54 21.86 -20.03 10.73
C ASP A 54 21.02 -20.08 9.44
N ALA A 55 20.48 -21.25 9.09
CA ALA A 55 19.60 -21.40 7.92
C ALA A 55 18.26 -20.67 8.12
N PHE A 56 17.79 -20.57 9.36
CA PHE A 56 16.62 -19.78 9.73
C PHE A 56 16.89 -18.28 9.57
N PHE A 57 18.02 -17.76 10.09
CA PHE A 57 18.41 -16.36 9.95
C PHE A 57 18.71 -15.95 8.50
N GLU A 58 19.27 -16.84 7.68
CA GLU A 58 19.49 -16.58 6.26
C GLU A 58 18.16 -16.49 5.48
N ALA A 59 17.21 -17.38 5.77
CA ALA A 59 15.86 -17.33 5.20
C ALA A 59 15.11 -16.05 5.62
N LEU A 60 15.26 -15.64 6.89
CA LEU A 60 14.79 -14.38 7.45
C LEU A 60 15.37 -13.17 6.71
N THR A 61 16.68 -13.16 6.52
CA THR A 61 17.40 -12.06 5.84
C THR A 61 16.98 -11.96 4.37
N LYS A 62 16.84 -13.09 3.68
CA LYS A 62 16.26 -13.14 2.32
C LYS A 62 14.81 -12.67 2.31
N LEU A 63 14.03 -12.96 3.35
CA LEU A 63 12.64 -12.51 3.42
C LEU A 63 12.54 -10.98 3.51
N VAL A 64 13.26 -10.41 4.47
CA VAL A 64 13.21 -8.99 4.80
C VAL A 64 13.86 -8.14 3.71
N ASN A 65 14.95 -8.63 3.09
CA ASN A 65 15.75 -7.79 2.18
C ASN A 65 15.56 -8.10 0.69
N LYS A 66 14.99 -9.25 0.31
CA LYS A 66 15.00 -9.70 -1.10
C LYS A 66 13.64 -9.72 -1.78
N TYR A 67 12.55 -9.83 -1.03
CA TYR A 67 11.21 -9.90 -1.63
C TYR A 67 10.64 -8.50 -1.88
N ARG A 68 10.12 -8.32 -3.09
CA ARG A 68 9.37 -7.14 -3.52
C ARG A 68 7.91 -7.30 -3.10
N LEU A 69 7.16 -6.19 -3.10
CA LEU A 69 5.73 -6.22 -2.78
C LEU A 69 4.94 -7.23 -3.63
N ASN A 70 5.31 -7.40 -4.90
CA ASN A 70 4.73 -8.42 -5.78
C ASN A 70 4.90 -9.85 -5.25
N ASP A 71 6.07 -10.14 -4.68
CA ASP A 71 6.34 -11.47 -4.12
C ASP A 71 5.54 -11.70 -2.84
N PHE A 72 5.30 -10.65 -2.05
CA PHE A 72 4.44 -10.72 -0.87
C PHE A 72 2.98 -10.97 -1.26
N ASN A 73 2.44 -10.24 -2.24
CA ASN A 73 1.06 -10.46 -2.71
C ASN A 73 0.86 -11.87 -3.26
N THR A 74 1.79 -12.36 -4.07
CA THR A 74 1.74 -13.73 -4.62
C THR A 74 1.76 -14.76 -3.49
N LEU A 75 2.62 -14.56 -2.49
CA LEU A 75 2.71 -15.44 -1.33
C LEU A 75 1.44 -15.41 -0.48
N ILE A 76 0.86 -14.22 -0.25
CA ILE A 76 -0.39 -14.04 0.48
C ILE A 76 -1.53 -14.75 -0.25
N ALA A 77 -1.72 -14.49 -1.55
CA ALA A 77 -2.76 -15.08 -2.37
C ALA A 77 -2.72 -16.61 -2.34
N GLY A 78 -1.54 -17.18 -2.59
CA GLY A 78 -1.35 -18.64 -2.59
C GLY A 78 -1.57 -19.29 -1.23
N ARG A 79 -1.11 -18.65 -0.15
CA ARG A 79 -1.17 -19.24 1.21
C ARG A 79 -2.53 -19.10 1.87
N ALA A 80 -3.16 -17.94 1.72
CA ALA A 80 -4.50 -17.69 2.26
C ALA A 80 -5.61 -18.34 1.42
N LYS A 81 -5.27 -18.95 0.26
CA LYS A 81 -6.23 -19.53 -0.69
C LYS A 81 -7.34 -18.53 -1.03
N LEU A 82 -6.94 -17.29 -1.31
CA LEU A 82 -7.87 -16.23 -1.63
C LEU A 82 -8.65 -16.57 -2.91
N ALA A 83 -9.93 -16.20 -2.94
CA ALA A 83 -10.67 -16.20 -4.19
C ALA A 83 -10.06 -15.19 -5.16
N GLU A 84 -10.20 -15.44 -6.46
CA GLU A 84 -9.62 -14.65 -7.55
C GLU A 84 -9.90 -13.14 -7.39
N ASP A 85 -11.14 -12.78 -7.06
CA ASP A 85 -11.54 -11.38 -6.77
C ASP A 85 -10.65 -10.70 -5.72
N TYR A 86 -10.22 -11.40 -4.66
CA TYR A 86 -9.35 -10.83 -3.62
C TYR A 86 -7.89 -10.77 -4.04
N VAL A 87 -7.46 -11.66 -4.93
CA VAL A 87 -6.13 -11.61 -5.54
C VAL A 87 -6.02 -10.38 -6.43
N ASP A 88 -7.04 -10.14 -7.26
CA ASP A 88 -7.14 -8.97 -8.11
C ASP A 88 -7.17 -7.67 -7.29
N MET A 89 -7.90 -7.64 -6.18
CA MET A 89 -7.89 -6.49 -5.25
C MET A 89 -6.50 -6.22 -4.64
N LEU A 90 -5.76 -7.27 -4.26
CA LEU A 90 -4.39 -7.11 -3.75
C LEU A 90 -3.44 -6.61 -4.85
N ASP A 91 -3.58 -7.10 -6.08
CA ASP A 91 -2.76 -6.65 -7.20
C ASP A 91 -3.06 -5.19 -7.57
N ALA A 92 -4.34 -4.80 -7.60
CA ALA A 92 -4.75 -3.42 -7.76
C ALA A 92 -4.16 -2.50 -6.67
N ALA A 93 -4.17 -2.94 -5.40
CA ALA A 93 -3.55 -2.21 -4.30
C ALA A 93 -2.02 -2.04 -4.47
N ARG A 94 -1.34 -3.06 -5.00
CA ARG A 94 0.10 -3.01 -5.31
C ARG A 94 0.40 -2.03 -6.44
N GLU A 95 -0.35 -2.10 -7.54
CA GLU A 95 -0.22 -1.16 -8.65
C GLU A 95 -0.51 0.28 -8.19
N ALA A 96 -1.51 0.47 -7.32
CA ALA A 96 -1.80 1.77 -6.74
C ALA A 96 -0.67 2.30 -5.83
N ARG A 97 -0.08 1.47 -4.96
CA ARG A 97 1.10 1.83 -4.17
C ARG A 97 2.27 2.23 -5.07
N ASN A 98 2.52 1.47 -6.14
CA ASN A 98 3.61 1.75 -7.07
C ASN A 98 3.41 3.09 -7.78
N TYR A 99 2.19 3.35 -8.26
CA TYR A 99 1.82 4.64 -8.82
C TYR A 99 2.08 5.78 -7.83
N VAL A 100 1.62 5.67 -6.58
CA VAL A 100 1.83 6.71 -5.56
C VAL A 100 3.32 6.95 -5.30
N ALA A 101 4.12 5.88 -5.25
CA ALA A 101 5.54 5.96 -4.93
C ALA A 101 6.40 6.48 -6.09
N HIS A 102 5.97 6.30 -7.35
CA HIS A 102 6.86 6.48 -8.50
C HIS A 102 6.31 7.40 -9.59
N GLU A 103 4.99 7.49 -9.76
CA GLU A 103 4.37 8.15 -10.93
C GLU A 103 3.55 9.39 -10.55
N ALA A 104 2.96 9.41 -9.35
CA ALA A 104 1.97 10.42 -8.96
C ALA A 104 2.48 11.88 -9.02
N ALA A 105 3.76 12.11 -8.71
CA ALA A 105 4.37 13.44 -8.76
C ALA A 105 4.60 13.91 -10.21
N GLU A 106 5.06 13.03 -11.09
CA GLU A 106 5.24 13.36 -12.51
C GLU A 106 3.89 13.61 -13.20
N GLU A 107 2.88 12.81 -12.86
CA GLU A 107 1.54 13.01 -13.40
C GLU A 107 0.89 14.30 -12.89
N LEU A 108 1.12 14.70 -11.64
CA LEU A 108 0.71 16.01 -11.13
C LEU A 108 1.31 17.14 -11.99
N ASP A 109 2.62 17.10 -12.24
CA ASP A 109 3.33 18.10 -13.06
C ASP A 109 2.80 18.18 -14.50
N ARG A 110 2.38 17.05 -15.05
CA ARG A 110 1.77 16.96 -16.38
C ARG A 110 0.35 17.55 -16.38
N LEU A 111 -0.50 17.11 -15.43
CA LEU A 111 -1.91 17.47 -15.38
C LEU A 111 -2.12 18.93 -14.96
N ALA A 112 -1.33 19.46 -14.03
CA ALA A 112 -1.45 20.84 -13.54
C ALA A 112 -1.33 21.92 -14.64
N LYS A 113 -0.79 21.57 -15.82
CA LYS A 113 -0.71 22.44 -17.00
C LYS A 113 -2.03 22.57 -17.77
N LEU A 114 -3.00 21.71 -17.46
CA LEU A 114 -4.31 21.66 -18.10
C LEU A 114 -5.36 22.36 -17.24
N THR A 115 -6.37 22.95 -17.88
CA THR A 115 -7.55 23.48 -17.18
C THR A 115 -8.27 22.36 -16.45
N GLY A 116 -8.47 22.49 -15.13
CA GLY A 116 -9.07 21.44 -14.29
C GLY A 116 -8.13 20.28 -13.94
N GLY A 117 -6.85 20.37 -14.28
CA GLY A 117 -5.88 19.28 -14.08
C GLY A 117 -5.69 18.82 -12.64
N PHE A 118 -5.79 19.73 -11.67
CA PHE A 118 -5.73 19.38 -10.25
C PHE A 118 -6.92 18.52 -9.80
N ASP A 119 -8.12 18.80 -10.30
CA ASP A 119 -9.30 17.99 -9.99
C ASP A 119 -9.20 16.60 -10.62
N GLN A 120 -8.73 16.52 -11.88
CA GLN A 120 -8.48 15.24 -12.53
C GLN A 120 -7.43 14.42 -11.78
N TRP A 121 -6.33 15.05 -11.37
CA TRP A 121 -5.30 14.40 -10.56
C TRP A 121 -5.87 13.93 -9.20
N ARG A 122 -6.73 14.74 -8.57
CA ARG A 122 -7.43 14.37 -7.33
C ARG A 122 -8.21 13.07 -7.49
N GLU A 123 -8.98 12.94 -8.56
CA GLU A 123 -9.80 11.76 -8.83
C GLU A 123 -8.96 10.51 -9.04
N ILE A 124 -7.83 10.63 -9.73
CA ILE A 124 -6.85 9.54 -9.89
C ILE A 124 -6.33 9.12 -8.51
N MET A 125 -5.84 10.07 -7.71
CA MET A 125 -5.35 9.81 -6.35
C MET A 125 -6.42 9.15 -5.48
N ALA A 126 -7.67 9.62 -5.55
CA ALA A 126 -8.81 9.04 -4.85
C ALA A 126 -9.01 7.57 -5.22
N SER A 127 -8.95 7.23 -6.51
CA SER A 127 -9.03 5.84 -6.96
C SER A 127 -7.90 4.99 -6.39
N LYS A 128 -6.66 5.47 -6.48
CA LYS A 128 -5.49 4.72 -5.98
C LYS A 128 -5.55 4.50 -4.47
N LEU A 129 -5.99 5.50 -3.71
CA LEU A 129 -6.17 5.39 -2.27
C LEU A 129 -7.26 4.37 -1.89
N ARG A 130 -8.35 4.29 -2.68
CA ARG A 130 -9.38 3.26 -2.51
C ARG A 130 -8.82 1.86 -2.73
N ASP A 131 -8.02 1.67 -3.77
CA ASP A 131 -7.39 0.37 -4.07
C ASP A 131 -6.42 -0.03 -2.94
N ILE A 132 -5.57 0.90 -2.47
CA ILE A 132 -4.68 0.65 -1.33
C ILE A 132 -5.49 0.33 -0.07
N GLY A 133 -6.57 1.06 0.20
CA GLY A 133 -7.46 0.83 1.34
C GLY A 133 -8.05 -0.59 1.34
N LEU A 134 -8.51 -1.07 0.18
CA LEU A 134 -9.00 -2.45 0.01
C LEU A 134 -7.90 -3.48 0.29
N GLY A 135 -6.70 -3.27 -0.25
CA GLY A 135 -5.55 -4.14 0.02
C GLY A 135 -5.21 -4.19 1.51
N ARG A 136 -5.21 -3.04 2.20
CA ARG A 136 -4.97 -2.96 3.65
C ARG A 136 -6.01 -3.73 4.45
N LEU A 137 -7.28 -3.67 4.08
CA LEU A 137 -8.35 -4.44 4.75
C LEU A 137 -8.13 -5.94 4.61
N ILE A 138 -7.81 -6.42 3.41
CA ILE A 138 -7.49 -7.84 3.17
C ILE A 138 -6.32 -8.27 4.05
N VAL A 139 -5.22 -7.50 4.03
CA VAL A 139 -4.02 -7.82 4.81
C VAL A 139 -4.29 -7.77 6.31
N ALA A 140 -5.06 -6.80 6.80
CA ALA A 140 -5.43 -6.67 8.21
C ALA A 140 -6.28 -7.87 8.69
N ILE A 141 -7.28 -8.30 7.92
CA ILE A 141 -8.09 -9.49 8.25
C ILE A 141 -7.23 -10.75 8.24
N LEU A 142 -6.28 -10.87 7.31
CA LEU A 142 -5.38 -12.01 7.28
C LEU A 142 -4.39 -11.98 8.44
N LEU A 143 -3.89 -10.81 8.82
CA LEU A 143 -3.07 -10.62 10.01
C LEU A 143 -3.85 -11.03 11.26
N SER A 144 -5.07 -10.53 11.47
CA SER A 144 -5.89 -10.87 12.65
C SER A 144 -6.24 -12.35 12.73
N ARG A 145 -6.35 -13.06 11.60
CA ARG A 145 -6.55 -14.52 11.58
C ARG A 145 -5.29 -15.32 11.92
N ASN A 146 -4.12 -14.73 11.73
CA ASN A 146 -2.83 -15.36 11.99
C ASN A 146 -2.14 -14.81 13.26
N SER A 147 -2.68 -13.75 13.86
CA SER A 147 -2.36 -13.23 15.18
C SER A 147 -3.50 -13.58 16.15
N ALA A 148 -3.28 -13.43 17.46
CA ALA A 148 -4.35 -13.56 18.46
C ALA A 148 -5.17 -12.27 18.60
N GLU A 149 -5.12 -11.38 17.61
CA GLU A 149 -5.78 -10.07 17.64
C GLU A 149 -7.24 -10.16 17.18
N GLU A 150 -8.07 -9.24 17.68
CA GLU A 150 -9.47 -9.18 17.29
C GLU A 150 -9.64 -8.89 15.80
N THR A 151 -10.55 -9.63 15.16
CA THR A 151 -10.86 -9.41 13.74
C THR A 151 -11.71 -8.14 13.62
N PRO A 152 -11.35 -7.19 12.73
CA PRO A 152 -12.13 -5.96 12.53
C PRO A 152 -13.59 -6.26 12.19
N LEU A 153 -14.53 -5.48 12.72
CA LEU A 153 -15.95 -5.65 12.41
C LEU A 153 -16.25 -5.17 10.98
N ARG A 154 -17.33 -5.69 10.39
CA ARG A 154 -17.76 -5.30 9.03
C ARG A 154 -17.99 -3.80 8.88
N GLU A 155 -18.47 -3.16 9.94
CA GLU A 155 -18.71 -1.71 9.98
C GLU A 155 -17.39 -0.92 9.93
N ASP A 156 -16.36 -1.37 10.65
CA ASP A 156 -15.02 -0.78 10.63
C ASP A 156 -14.38 -0.89 9.24
N ILE A 157 -14.57 -2.04 8.58
CA ILE A 157 -14.06 -2.32 7.23
C ILE A 157 -14.66 -1.35 6.21
N ASN A 158 -15.98 -1.14 6.26
CA ASN A 158 -16.66 -0.23 5.32
C ASN A 158 -16.30 1.23 5.57
N ALA A 159 -16.22 1.65 6.84
CA ALA A 159 -15.90 3.03 7.21
C ALA A 159 -14.43 3.40 6.89
N TYR A 160 -13.51 2.44 6.98
CA TYR A 160 -12.08 2.68 6.78
C TYR A 160 -11.74 3.20 5.38
N ARG A 161 -12.42 2.70 4.35
CA ARG A 161 -12.23 3.11 2.95
C ARG A 161 -12.48 4.60 2.77
N GLU A 162 -13.67 5.05 3.17
CA GLU A 162 -14.10 6.45 3.03
C GLU A 162 -13.28 7.37 3.93
N THR A 163 -12.88 6.87 5.10
CA THR A 163 -12.07 7.61 6.07
C THR A 163 -10.66 7.90 5.53
N ILE A 164 -9.98 6.91 4.94
CA ILE A 164 -8.63 7.12 4.37
C ILE A 164 -8.67 8.09 3.20
N GLU A 165 -9.60 7.89 2.27
CA GLU A 165 -9.73 8.74 1.09
C GLU A 165 -10.02 10.19 1.52
N SER A 166 -11.06 10.37 2.35
CA SER A 166 -11.47 11.68 2.85
C SER A 166 -10.34 12.37 3.63
N TRP A 167 -9.65 11.65 4.51
CA TRP A 167 -8.53 12.19 5.27
C TRP A 167 -7.37 12.61 4.37
N ALA A 168 -6.96 11.73 3.44
CA ALA A 168 -5.82 11.98 2.56
C ALA A 168 -6.08 13.18 1.64
N LEU A 169 -7.29 13.30 1.10
CA LEU A 169 -7.68 14.35 0.16
C LEU A 169 -8.13 15.65 0.83
N SER A 170 -8.35 15.65 2.15
CA SER A 170 -8.80 16.83 2.88
C SER A 170 -7.85 18.01 2.67
N ARG A 171 -8.41 19.13 2.20
CA ARG A 171 -7.78 20.44 2.34
C ARG A 171 -7.84 20.76 3.82
N SER A 172 -6.72 20.63 4.54
CA SER A 172 -6.70 20.94 5.98
C SER A 172 -7.31 22.32 6.24
N ALA A 173 -8.05 22.42 7.34
CA ALA A 173 -8.53 23.70 7.87
C ALA A 173 -7.39 24.66 8.21
#